data_AF-A0A2Z6IJ73-F1
#
_entry.id   AF-A0A2Z6IJ73-F1
#
_cell.length_a   1.000
_cell.length_b   1.000
_cell.length_c   1.000
_cell.angle_alpha   90.00
_cell.angle_beta   90.00
_cell.angle_gamma   90.00
#
_symmetry.space_group_name_H-M   'P 1'
#
loop_
_entity.id
_entity.type
_entity.pdbx_description
1 polymer ?
#
loop_
_entity_poly.entity_id
_entity_poly.type
_entity_poly.pdbx_seq_one_letter_code
_entity_poly.pdbx_strand_id
1 'polypeptide(L)' 'MKVYTFSEARQKFSSVLDSAQLEGAVKITRRDGRAFLIRPVQESPSPLDVKGVKLNLSRDEIVSSVREGREREARS' A
#
# COMPACT_ATOMS: atom_id res chain seq x y z
N MET A 1 -15.03 -15.85 -7.72
CA MET A 1 -14.08 -16.41 -6.74
C MET A 1 -13.74 -17.84 -7.15
N LYS A 2 -12.67 -17.97 -7.94
CA LYS A 2 -12.08 -19.27 -8.28
C LYS A 2 -11.59 -20.04 -7.04
N VAL A 3 -11.66 -21.36 -7.13
CA VAL A 3 -11.18 -22.29 -6.11
C VAL A 3 -10.07 -23.15 -6.72
N TYR A 4 -8.93 -23.22 -6.04
CA TYR A 4 -7.80 -24.08 -6.40
C TYR A 4 -7.58 -25.11 -5.30
N THR A 5 -7.08 -26.28 -5.68
CA THR A 5 -6.46 -27.19 -4.71
C THR A 5 -5.06 -26.67 -4.33
N PHE A 6 -4.55 -27.13 -3.19
CA PHE A 6 -3.17 -26.82 -2.78
C PHE A 6 -2.13 -27.22 -3.84
N SER A 7 -2.32 -28.38 -4.47
CA SER A 7 -1.40 -28.88 -5.50
C SER A 7 -1.39 -27.99 -6.75
N GLU A 8 -2.57 -27.58 -7.23
CA GLU A 8 -2.68 -26.65 -8.36
C GLU A 8 -2.07 -25.29 -8.03
N ALA A 9 -2.37 -24.76 -6.84
CA ALA A 9 -1.81 -23.49 -6.41
C ALA A 9 -0.29 -23.53 -6.28
N ARG A 10 0.28 -24.65 -5.82
CA ARG A 10 1.73 -24.85 -5.76
C ARG A 10 2.37 -24.91 -7.15
N GLN A 11 1.72 -25.56 -8.11
CA GLN A 11 2.27 -25.71 -9.47
C GLN A 11 2.14 -24.43 -10.31
N LYS A 12 1.08 -23.65 -10.10
CA LYS A 12 0.73 -22.50 -10.94
C LYS A 12 0.51 -21.23 -10.13
N PHE A 13 1.38 -20.99 -9.14
CA PHE A 13 1.15 -19.93 -8.16
C PHE A 13 1.04 -18.53 -8.79
N SER A 14 1.83 -18.24 -9.83
CA SER A 14 1.72 -16.97 -10.57
C SER A 14 0.30 -16.74 -11.10
N SER A 15 -0.27 -17.74 -11.80
CA SER A 15 -1.63 -17.63 -12.35
C SER A 15 -2.73 -17.54 -11.29
N VAL A 16 -2.47 -18.10 -10.10
CA VAL A 16 -3.36 -17.94 -8.93
C VAL A 16 -3.33 -16.49 -8.44
N LEU A 17 -2.16 -15.85 -8.38
CA LEU A 17 -2.03 -14.44 -8.03
C LEU A 17 -2.67 -13.54 -9.08
N ASP A 18 -2.47 -13.81 -10.37
CA ASP A 18 -3.11 -13.07 -11.46
C ASP A 18 -4.64 -13.15 -11.36
N SER A 19 -5.16 -14.35 -11.07
CA SER A 19 -6.60 -14.55 -10.85
C SER A 19 -7.10 -13.84 -9.59
N ALA A 20 -6.29 -13.80 -8.52
CA ALA A 20 -6.63 -13.04 -7.30
C ALA A 20 -6.63 -11.53 -7.55
N GLN A 21 -5.71 -11.02 -8.35
CA GLN A 21 -5.65 -9.62 -8.76
C GLN A 21 -6.88 -9.24 -9.60
N LEU A 22 -7.29 -10.10 -10.52
CA LEU A 22 -8.43 -9.85 -11.42
C LEU A 22 -9.79 -10.00 -10.73
N GLU A 23 -9.98 -11.07 -9.94
CA GLU A 23 -11.26 -11.38 -9.28
C GLU A 23 -11.38 -10.80 -7.86
N GLY A 24 -10.33 -10.16 -7.36
CA GLY A 24 -10.24 -9.62 -6.00
C GLY A 24 -10.01 -10.68 -4.90
N ALA A 25 -10.30 -11.95 -5.15
CA ALA A 25 -9.91 -13.05 -4.28
C ALA A 25 -10.00 -14.43 -4.96
N VAL A 26 -9.17 -15.36 -4.49
CA VAL A 26 -9.25 -16.80 -4.80
C VAL A 26 -9.19 -17.62 -3.52
N LYS A 27 -9.81 -18.80 -3.53
CA LYS A 27 -9.81 -19.74 -2.41
C LYS A 27 -8.88 -20.92 -2.73
N ILE A 28 -7.99 -21.28 -1.81
CA ILE A 28 -7.18 -22.49 -1.88
C ILE A 28 -7.72 -23.49 -0.88
N THR A 29 -7.94 -24.73 -1.31
CA THR A 29 -8.43 -25.84 -0.48
C THR A 29 -7.37 -26.93 -0.35
N ARG A 30 -7.18 -27.43 0.87
CA ARG A 30 -6.29 -28.56 1.17
C ARG A 30 -7.11 -29.84 1.31
N ARG A 31 -6.45 -30.99 1.13
CA ARG A 31 -7.08 -32.32 1.27
C ARG A 31 -7.66 -32.54 2.68
N ASP A 32 -7.10 -31.91 3.69
CA ASP A 32 -7.58 -31.95 5.09
C ASP A 32 -8.83 -31.07 5.33
N GLY A 33 -9.42 -30.50 4.28
CA GLY A 33 -10.60 -29.64 4.37
C GLY A 33 -10.32 -28.20 4.75
N ARG A 34 -9.09 -27.84 5.14
CA ARG A 34 -8.74 -26.45 5.42
C ARG A 34 -8.75 -25.63 4.14
N ALA A 35 -9.21 -24.39 4.26
CA ALA A 35 -9.22 -23.45 3.16
C ALA A 35 -8.57 -22.12 3.55
N PHE A 36 -7.93 -21.49 2.57
CA PHE A 36 -7.27 -20.20 2.69
C PHE A 36 -7.79 -19.26 1.60
N LEU A 37 -7.86 -17.98 1.90
CA LEU A 37 -8.20 -16.95 0.93
C LEU A 37 -6.92 -16.19 0.55
N ILE A 38 -6.65 -16.04 -0.74
CA ILE A 38 -5.64 -15.11 -1.25
C ILE A 38 -6.39 -13.93 -1.86
N ARG A 39 -6.03 -12.74 -1.40
CA ARG A 39 -6.54 -11.46 -1.91
C ARG A 39 -5.35 -10.53 -2.18
N PRO A 40 -5.42 -9.64 -3.18
CA PRO A 40 -4.41 -8.62 -3.34
C PRO A 40 -4.43 -7.72 -2.10
N VAL A 41 -3.24 -7.27 -1.72
CA VAL A 41 -3.12 -6.21 -0.73
C VAL A 41 -3.51 -4.92 -1.43
N GLN A 42 -4.49 -4.21 -0.90
CA GLN A 42 -4.73 -2.85 -1.36
C GLN A 42 -3.54 -2.01 -0.93
N GLU A 43 -2.90 -1.34 -1.88
CA GLU A 43 -1.93 -0.30 -1.55
C GLU A 43 -2.67 0.74 -0.72
N SER A 44 -2.35 0.80 0.57
CA SER A 44 -2.69 1.98 1.35
C SER A 44 -1.82 3.11 0.82
N PRO A 45 -2.38 4.30 0.57
CA PRO A 45 -1.57 5.46 0.24
C PRO A 45 -0.47 5.60 1.29
N SER A 46 0.69 6.10 0.86
CA SER A 46 1.78 6.40 1.79
C SER A 46 1.21 7.13 3.00
N PRO A 47 1.67 6.87 4.23
CA PRO A 47 1.27 7.66 5.39
C PRO A 47 1.51 9.18 5.20
N LEU A 48 2.38 9.54 4.24
CA LEU A 48 2.67 10.92 3.83
C LEU A 48 1.87 11.40 2.61
N ASP A 49 1.09 10.53 1.97
CA ASP A 49 0.18 10.86 0.87
C ASP A 49 -1.13 11.44 1.43
N VAL A 50 -1.00 12.68 1.91
CA VAL A 50 -2.09 13.50 2.44
C VAL A 50 -2.42 14.61 1.46
N LYS A 51 -3.69 15.04 1.42
CA LYS A 51 -4.09 16.19 0.61
C LYS A 51 -3.33 17.44 1.04
N GLY A 52 -2.65 18.07 0.07
CA GLY A 52 -2.01 19.36 0.29
C GLY A 52 -3.02 20.46 0.64
N VAL A 53 -2.64 21.36 1.53
CA VAL A 53 -3.42 22.55 1.88
C VAL A 53 -3.03 23.68 0.92
N LYS A 54 -3.99 24.26 0.22
CA LYS A 54 -3.76 25.45 -0.61
C LYS A 54 -3.69 26.68 0.30
N LEU A 55 -2.47 27.18 0.52
CA LEU A 55 -2.22 28.41 1.26
C LEU A 55 -1.81 29.51 0.27
N ASN A 56 -2.32 30.72 0.49
CA ASN A 56 -1.86 31.92 -0.23
C ASN A 56 -0.60 32.49 0.43
N LEU A 57 0.47 31.69 0.47
CA LEU A 57 1.76 32.09 1.02
C LEU A 57 2.64 32.69 -0.08
N SER A 58 3.28 33.81 0.22
CA SER A 58 4.30 34.38 -0.64
C SER A 58 5.62 33.61 -0.53
N ARG A 59 6.46 33.73 -1.55
CA ARG A 59 7.81 33.17 -1.55
C ARG A 59 8.64 33.71 -0.38
N ASP A 60 8.50 34.99 -0.08
CA ASP A 60 9.29 35.67 0.95
C ASP A 60 8.94 35.15 2.35
N GLU A 61 7.67 34.89 2.64
CA GLU A 61 7.21 34.29 3.90
C GLU A 61 7.74 32.85 4.10
N ILE A 62 7.84 32.06 3.03
CA ILE A 62 8.42 30.72 3.09
C ILE A 62 9.91 30.82 3.44
N VAL A 63 10.65 31.70 2.75
CA VAL A 63 12.09 31.86 2.95
C VAL A 63 12.40 32.41 4.34
N SER A 64 11.62 33.35 4.86
CA SER A 64 11.81 33.90 6.21
C SER A 64 11.58 32.83 7.28
N SER A 65 10.52 32.02 7.15
CA SER A 65 10.22 30.93 8.09
C SER A 65 11.33 29.87 8.14
N VAL A 66 11.91 29.51 6.99
CA VAL A 66 13.04 28.56 6.92
C VAL A 66 14.29 29.12 7.60
N ARG A 67 14.58 30.42 7.42
CA ARG A 67 15.72 31.08 8.09
C ARG A 67 15.55 31.08 9.60
N GLU A 68 14.37 31.46 10.10
CA GLU A 68 14.05 31.46 11.53
C GLU A 68 14.22 30.06 12.17
N GLY A 69 13.80 29.00 11.46
CA GLY A 69 14.01 27.62 11.91
C GLY A 69 15.49 27.25 12.10
N ARG A 70 16.35 27.59 11.14
CA ARG A 70 17.79 27.30 11.19
C ARG A 70 18.54 28.11 12.24
N GLU A 71 18.12 29.36 12.46
CA GLU A 71 18.71 30.20 13.52
C GLU A 71 18.40 29.67 14.93
N ARG A 72 17.23 29.03 15.12
CA ARG A 72 16.87 28.38 16.38
C ARG A 72 17.70 27.12 16.66
N GLU A 73 17.94 26.27 15.66
CA GLU A 73 18.85 25.12 15.81
C GLU A 73 20.28 25.54 16.15
N ALA A 74 20.80 26.61 15.55
CA ALA A 74 22.15 27.10 15.83
C ALA A 74 22.31 27.72 17.23
N ARG A 75 21.21 28.01 17.93
CA ARG A 75 21.18 28.58 19.30
C ARG A 75 20.91 27.53 20.39
N SER A 76 20.73 26.26 20.01
CA SER A 76 20.48 25.12 20.90
C SER A 76 21.76 24.35 21.16
#